data_AF-A0A3Q1EYN3-F1
#
_entry.id   AF-A0A3Q1EYN3-F1
#
_cell.length_a   1.000
_cell.length_b   1.000
_cell.length_c   1.000
_cell.angle_alpha   90.00
_cell.angle_beta   90.00
_cell.angle_gamma   90.00
#
_symmetry.space_group_name_H-M   'P 1'
#
loop_
_entity.id
_entity.type
_entity.pdbx_description
1 polymer ?
#
loop_
_entity_poly.entity_id
_entity_poly.type
_entity_poly.pdbx_seq_one_letter_code
_entity_poly.pdbx_strand_id
1 'polypeptide(L)'
;MDIIWEILIIFQANFIVCISAQPNPPKIHEGWWAYKEVVQGSFVPVPSFWGLVNSAWNLCSVGKRQSPVNIETSHMIFDPFLTPIKLNTGGRKVTTHKCKHTLESLLSAY
;
A
#
# COMPACT_ATOMS: atom_id res chain seq x y z
N MET A 1 -38.49 -42.38 6.69
CA MET A 1 -38.76 -41.15 5.90
C MET A 1 -38.02 -39.94 6.47
N ASP A 2 -37.56 -40.02 7.72
CA ASP A 2 -36.99 -38.89 8.48
C ASP A 2 -35.56 -38.53 8.03
N ILE A 3 -34.74 -39.52 7.68
CA ILE A 3 -33.35 -39.32 7.21
C ILE A 3 -33.30 -38.53 5.90
N ILE A 4 -34.29 -38.73 5.01
CA ILE A 4 -34.35 -38.03 3.72
C ILE A 4 -34.61 -36.54 3.95
N TRP A 5 -35.49 -36.19 4.89
CA TRP A 5 -35.79 -34.80 5.24
C TRP A 5 -34.62 -34.10 5.93
N GLU A 6 -33.89 -34.79 6.80
CA GLU A 6 -32.67 -34.26 7.44
C GLU A 6 -31.58 -33.91 6.42
N ILE A 7 -31.32 -34.81 5.46
CA ILE A 7 -30.35 -34.56 4.38
C ILE A 7 -30.79 -33.37 3.52
N LEU A 8 -32.09 -33.25 3.25
CA LEU A 8 -32.66 -32.18 2.45
C LEU A 8 -32.50 -30.83 3.17
N ILE A 9 -32.72 -30.78 4.49
CA ILE A 9 -32.52 -29.58 5.31
C ILE A 9 -31.05 -29.16 5.32
N ILE A 10 -30.12 -30.11 5.48
CA ILE A 10 -28.67 -29.83 5.46
C ILE A 10 -28.25 -29.26 4.10
N PHE A 11 -28.75 -29.82 3.00
CA PHE A 11 -28.45 -29.30 1.66
C PHE A 11 -29.01 -27.89 1.43
N GLN A 12 -30.24 -27.64 1.88
CA GLN A 12 -30.87 -26.31 1.77
C GLN A 12 -30.12 -25.27 2.62
N ALA A 13 -29.70 -25.64 3.84
CA ALA A 13 -28.93 -24.77 4.72
C ALA A 13 -27.55 -24.42 4.12
N ASN A 14 -26.82 -25.42 3.59
CA ASN A 14 -25.54 -25.18 2.92
C ASN A 14 -25.70 -24.30 1.67
N PHE A 15 -26.78 -24.47 0.91
CA PHE A 15 -27.07 -23.66 -0.27
C PHE A 15 -27.37 -22.20 0.09
N ILE A 16 -28.15 -21.95 1.14
CA ILE A 16 -28.45 -20.60 1.64
C ILE A 16 -27.19 -19.89 2.15
N VAL A 17 -26.32 -20.59 2.89
CA VAL A 17 -25.03 -20.06 3.37
C VAL A 17 -24.15 -19.64 2.19
N CYS A 18 -24.07 -20.46 1.13
CA CYS A 18 -23.30 -20.16 -0.07
C CYS A 18 -23.84 -18.95 -0.85
N ILE A 19 -25.16 -18.72 -0.92
CA ILE A 19 -25.75 -17.57 -1.62
C ILE A 19 -25.57 -16.25 -0.85
N SER A 20 -25.51 -16.32 0.49
CA SER A 20 -25.27 -15.13 1.34
C SER A 20 -23.85 -14.57 1.22
N ALA A 21 -22.91 -15.39 0.74
CA ALA A 21 -21.55 -14.95 0.43
C ALA A 21 -21.56 -14.17 -0.89
N GLN A 22 -21.96 -12.90 -0.82
CA GLN A 22 -21.73 -11.96 -1.93
C GLN A 22 -20.21 -11.77 -2.06
N PRO A 23 -19.59 -12.19 -3.19
CA PRO A 23 -18.23 -11.76 -3.49
C PRO A 23 -18.36 -10.29 -3.88
N ASN A 24 -18.29 -9.39 -2.91
CA ASN A 24 -18.03 -7.99 -3.20
C ASN A 24 -16.65 -7.96 -3.86
N PRO A 25 -16.53 -7.66 -5.17
CA PRO A 25 -15.22 -7.46 -5.76
C PRO A 25 -14.60 -6.30 -4.99
N PRO A 26 -13.49 -6.52 -4.28
CA PRO A 26 -12.94 -5.48 -3.44
C PRO A 26 -12.53 -4.34 -4.38
N LYS A 27 -13.08 -3.14 -4.15
CA LYS A 27 -12.76 -1.91 -4.88
C LYS A 27 -11.32 -1.50 -4.54
N ILE A 28 -10.35 -2.29 -5.02
CA ILE A 28 -8.94 -2.30 -4.58
C ILE A 28 -8.10 -1.23 -5.29
N HIS A 29 -8.58 -0.63 -6.37
CA HIS A 29 -7.68 0.17 -7.21
C HIS A 29 -7.25 1.51 -6.61
N GLU A 30 -7.91 1.99 -5.55
CA GLU A 30 -7.61 3.32 -5.01
C GLU A 30 -7.04 3.29 -3.58
N GLY A 31 -7.07 2.18 -2.85
CA GLY A 31 -6.79 2.17 -1.40
C GLY A 31 -6.05 0.94 -0.90
N TRP A 32 -5.27 0.30 -1.76
CA TRP A 32 -4.53 -0.94 -1.50
C TRP A 32 -3.35 -0.82 -0.52
N TRP A 33 -2.98 0.40 -0.11
CA TRP A 33 -2.01 0.67 0.95
C TRP A 33 -2.32 2.03 1.60
N ALA A 34 -1.90 2.20 2.85
CA ALA A 34 -2.07 3.47 3.55
C ALA A 34 -0.93 3.72 4.54
N TYR A 35 -0.81 4.98 4.99
CA TYR A 35 0.09 5.36 6.08
C TYR A 35 -0.50 5.11 7.47
N LYS A 36 -1.83 5.12 7.58
CA LYS A 36 -2.57 4.92 8.83
C LYS A 36 -3.71 3.93 8.59
N GLU A 37 -4.10 3.24 9.65
CA GLU A 37 -5.28 2.38 9.67
C GLU A 37 -6.53 3.13 9.17
N VAL A 38 -7.32 2.46 8.34
CA VAL A 38 -8.60 2.97 7.84
C VAL A 38 -9.71 2.42 8.74
N VAL A 39 -10.42 3.30 9.42
CA VAL A 39 -11.52 2.92 10.33
C VAL A 39 -12.80 2.74 9.51
N GLN A 40 -12.98 1.58 8.85
CA GLN A 40 -14.27 1.14 8.29
C GLN A 40 -14.18 -0.29 7.72
N GLY A 41 -14.09 -1.29 8.60
CA GLY A 41 -14.41 -2.70 8.28
C GLY A 41 -13.58 -3.40 7.19
N SER A 42 -12.53 -2.78 6.68
CA SER A 42 -11.63 -3.33 5.66
C SER A 42 -10.17 -3.13 6.08
N PHE A 43 -9.37 -4.19 6.04
CA PHE A 43 -7.95 -4.15 6.38
C PHE A 43 -7.16 -3.50 5.24
N VAL A 44 -6.60 -2.32 5.51
CA VAL A 44 -5.66 -1.65 4.60
C VAL A 44 -4.25 -1.74 5.18
N PRO A 45 -3.28 -2.27 4.43
CA PRO A 45 -1.95 -2.50 4.96
C PRO A 45 -1.22 -1.17 5.24
N VAL A 46 -0.84 -1.02 6.50
CA VAL A 46 0.00 0.09 7.00
C VAL A 46 1.49 -0.21 6.73
N PRO A 47 2.41 0.76 6.91
CA PRO A 47 3.81 0.59 6.52
C PRO A 47 4.49 -0.68 7.01
N SER A 48 4.20 -1.11 8.24
CA SER A 48 4.75 -2.34 8.83
C SER A 48 4.36 -3.63 8.07
N PHE A 49 3.31 -3.59 7.23
CA PHE A 49 2.79 -4.74 6.49
C PHE A 49 3.03 -4.66 4.98
N TRP A 50 3.54 -3.56 4.43
CA TRP A 50 3.67 -3.38 2.97
C TRP A 50 4.47 -4.51 2.30
N GLY A 51 5.56 -4.95 2.94
CA GLY A 51 6.38 -6.05 2.41
C GLY A 51 5.80 -7.45 2.59
N LEU A 52 4.74 -7.61 3.39
CA LEU A 52 4.09 -8.90 3.67
C LEU A 52 2.86 -9.13 2.77
N VAL A 53 2.21 -8.06 2.33
CA VAL A 53 0.95 -8.13 1.57
C VAL A 53 1.15 -8.12 0.05
N ASN A 54 2.35 -7.77 -0.42
CA ASN A 54 2.69 -7.74 -1.84
C ASN A 54 4.13 -8.21 -2.05
N SER A 55 4.33 -9.29 -2.81
CA SER A 55 5.65 -9.84 -3.09
C SER A 55 6.55 -8.86 -3.84
N ALA A 56 5.99 -7.95 -4.65
CA ALA A 56 6.75 -6.89 -5.33
C ALA A 56 7.34 -5.86 -4.34
N TRP A 57 6.83 -5.79 -3.11
CA TRP A 57 7.24 -4.82 -2.09
C TRP A 57 8.02 -5.44 -0.94
N ASN A 58 8.51 -6.67 -1.11
CA ASN A 58 9.23 -7.42 -0.06
C ASN A 58 10.39 -6.62 0.57
N LEU A 59 11.06 -5.75 -0.19
CA LEU A 59 12.13 -4.88 0.31
C LEU A 59 11.70 -3.98 1.49
N CYS A 60 10.41 -3.63 1.61
CA CYS A 60 9.90 -2.89 2.76
C CYS A 60 9.99 -3.68 4.07
N SER A 61 10.04 -5.01 4.02
CA SER A 61 10.17 -5.88 5.19
C SER A 61 11.59 -6.42 5.37
N VAL A 62 12.23 -6.89 4.30
CA VAL A 62 13.55 -7.56 4.39
C VAL A 62 14.74 -6.65 4.10
N GLY A 63 14.49 -5.42 3.63
CA GLY A 63 15.55 -4.48 3.27
C GLY A 63 16.30 -3.95 4.50
N LYS A 64 17.63 -4.05 4.48
CA LYS A 64 18.51 -3.53 5.57
C LYS A 64 18.93 -2.07 5.39
N ARG A 65 18.55 -1.46 4.26
CA ARG A 65 18.91 -0.08 3.87
C ARG A 65 17.66 0.67 3.39
N GLN A 66 16.66 0.75 4.27
CA GLN A 66 15.40 1.45 4.01
C GLN A 66 15.49 2.91 4.45
N SER A 67 14.66 3.76 3.84
CA SER A 67 14.47 5.16 4.23
C SER A 67 13.05 5.37 4.77
N PRO A 68 12.80 6.37 5.64
CA PRO A 68 13.75 7.34 6.18
C PRO A 68 14.68 6.74 7.26
N VAL A 69 15.82 7.40 7.52
CA VAL A 69 16.75 7.07 8.61
C VAL A 69 16.93 8.28 9.52
N ASN A 70 17.25 8.03 10.80
CA ASN A 70 17.66 9.10 11.72
C ASN A 70 19.04 9.64 11.31
N ILE A 71 19.19 10.96 11.19
CA ILE A 71 20.47 11.59 10.85
C ILE A 71 21.07 12.19 12.12
N GLU A 72 21.92 11.42 12.79
CA GLU A 72 22.66 11.85 13.97
C GLU A 72 23.96 12.52 13.56
N THR A 73 24.01 13.85 13.65
CA THR A 73 25.18 14.65 13.22
C THR A 73 26.45 14.32 13.99
N SER A 74 26.34 13.83 15.23
CA SER A 74 27.46 13.34 16.05
C SER A 74 28.15 12.10 15.48
N HIS A 75 27.44 11.30 14.67
CA HIS A 75 27.95 10.06 14.08
C HIS A 75 28.21 10.20 12.58
N MET A 76 28.04 11.39 12.01
CA MET A 76 28.27 11.66 10.60
C MET A 76 29.77 11.81 10.32
N ILE A 77 30.24 11.18 9.25
CA ILE A 77 31.62 11.32 8.77
C ILE A 77 31.66 12.47 7.77
N PHE A 78 32.55 13.44 7.99
CA PHE A 78 32.86 14.46 7.01
C PHE A 78 33.79 13.89 5.94
N ASP A 79 33.38 13.99 4.68
CA ASP A 79 34.19 13.61 3.52
C ASP A 79 34.51 14.86 2.67
N PRO A 80 35.77 15.35 2.67
CA PRO A 80 36.17 16.53 1.92
C PRO A 80 36.20 16.32 0.40
N PHE A 81 36.12 15.08 -0.08
CA PHE A 81 36.20 14.74 -1.51
C PHE A 81 34.83 14.55 -2.17
N LEU A 82 33.74 14.81 -1.43
CA LEU A 82 32.40 14.79 -2.00
C LEU A 82 32.29 15.81 -3.13
N THR A 83 31.82 15.33 -4.29
CA THR A 83 31.57 16.20 -5.43
C THR A 83 30.46 17.19 -5.07
N PRO A 84 30.68 18.52 -5.22
CA PRO A 84 29.61 19.49 -4.98
C PRO A 84 28.40 19.20 -5.86
N ILE A 85 27.21 19.25 -5.27
CA ILE A 85 25.97 19.00 -6.00
C ILE A 85 25.77 20.13 -7.02
N LYS A 86 25.79 19.78 -8.31
CA LYS A 86 25.49 20.71 -9.40
C LYS A 86 24.00 20.63 -9.73
N LEU A 87 23.25 21.68 -9.43
CA LEU A 87 21.81 21.76 -9.71
C LEU A 87 21.57 22.52 -11.02
N ASN A 88 20.78 21.93 -11.91
CA ASN A 88 20.25 22.61 -13.09
C ASN A 88 18.75 22.28 -13.20
N THR A 89 17.91 23.27 -12.92
CA THR A 89 16.44 23.13 -12.94
C THR A 89 15.83 23.49 -14.29
N GLY A 90 16.64 23.95 -15.27
CA GLY A 90 16.22 24.22 -16.64
C GLY A 90 15.11 25.26 -16.82
N GLY A 91 14.73 26.00 -15.77
CA GLY A 91 13.67 27.02 -15.80
C GLY A 91 12.29 26.50 -16.22
N ARG A 92 12.06 25.18 -16.18
CA ARG A 92 10.82 24.56 -16.67
C ARG A 92 9.64 24.90 -15.76
N LYS A 93 8.50 25.21 -16.38
CA LYS A 93 7.23 25.35 -15.65
C LYS A 93 6.83 24.00 -15.07
N VAL A 94 6.59 23.99 -13.77
CA VAL A 94 6.19 22.81 -13.02
C VAL A 94 4.69 22.89 -12.76
N THR A 95 3.97 21.79 -13.00
CA THR A 95 2.58 21.63 -12.57
C THR A 95 2.53 20.77 -11.32
N THR A 96 1.70 21.19 -10.37
CA THR A 96 1.47 20.41 -9.15
C THR A 96 0.28 19.51 -9.37
N HIS A 97 0.48 18.21 -9.20
CA HIS A 97 -0.56 17.19 -9.25
C HIS A 97 -0.79 16.65 -7.84
N LYS A 98 -2.05 16.55 -7.46
CA LYS A 98 -2.43 15.90 -6.21
C LYS A 98 -2.56 14.40 -6.47
N CYS A 99 -1.58 13.64 -6.00
CA CYS A 99 -1.70 12.19 -5.86
C CYS A 99 -2.43 11.89 -4.53
N LYS A 100 -3.02 10.70 -4.42
CA LYS A 100 -3.83 10.34 -3.24
C LYS A 100 -3.07 10.43 -1.92
N HIS A 101 -1.78 10.11 -1.96
CA HIS A 101 -0.93 10.01 -0.78
C HIS A 101 0.08 11.16 -0.65
N THR A 102 0.29 11.96 -1.71
CA THR A 102 1.34 13.01 -1.78
C THR A 102 0.98 14.08 -2.82
N LEU A 103 1.48 15.31 -2.67
CA LEU A 103 1.51 16.29 -3.76
C LEU A 103 2.80 16.11 -4.57
N GLU A 104 2.67 15.86 -5.86
CA GLU A 104 3.81 15.63 -6.75
C GLU A 104 3.91 16.73 -7.79
N SER A 105 5.12 17.21 -8.01
CA SER A 105 5.44 18.20 -9.04
C SER A 105 5.92 17.49 -10.29
N LEU A 106 5.19 17.61 -11.40
CA LEU A 106 5.60 17.07 -12.69
C LEU A 106 6.06 18.19 -13.62
N LEU A 107 7.00 17.86 -14.51
CA LEU A 107 7.40 18.76 -15.58
C LEU A 107 6.21 18.92 -16.52
N SER A 108 5.72 20.15 -16.67
CA SER A 108 4.66 20.44 -17.63
C SER A 108 5.25 20.31 -19.03
N ALA A 109 4.94 19.22 -19.73
CA ALA A 109 5.12 19.15 -21.17
C ALA A 109 4.08 20.10 -21.79
N TYR A 110 4.54 21.19 -22.39
CA TYR A 110 3.74 21.97 -23.32
C TYR A 110 3.65 21.24 -24.65
#